data_AF-A0A920IBL8-F1
#
_entry.id   AF-A0A920IBL8-F1
#
_cell.length_a   1.000
_cell.length_b   1.000
_cell.length_c   1.000
_cell.angle_alpha   90.00
_cell.angle_beta   90.00
_cell.angle_gamma   90.00
#
_symmetry.space_group_name_H-M   'P 1'
#
loop_
_entity.id
_entity.type
_entity.pdbx_description
1 polymer ?
#
loop_
_entity_poly.entity_id
_entity_poly.type
_entity_poly.pdbx_seq_one_letter_code
_entity_poly.pdbx_strand_id
1 'polypeptide(L)'
;MGFEYPTYTLSGLLQVPKIYLNSVPIGLDKLPVAEKKAIFIRLMLPLILEANQEIWNQRQIFLNTKKSENFSEVRRIAKIYKIDENTSNSDEMFHLLDKKVLPIPTSLALAQAAIESGWGTSRFSTEGNALYGQWSWSPNSGIKPLDASNSQAFVQSFPNLKSSVRSYMRNLNTHFAYKEFRNLRISYIKKGKWPDGLALASTLYPYAETGDEYVESIKNIISQNNLQRFDYSMLVN
;
A
#
# COMPACT_ATOMS: atom_id res chain seq x y z
N MET A 1 18.43 -15.70 -11.89
CA MET A 1 17.01 -15.71 -12.33
C MET A 1 16.25 -14.86 -11.34
N GLY A 2 15.76 -13.69 -11.77
CA GLY A 2 15.06 -12.73 -10.93
C GLY A 2 13.59 -13.09 -10.82
N PHE A 3 12.97 -12.71 -9.71
CA PHE A 3 11.51 -12.75 -9.57
C PHE A 3 10.87 -11.95 -10.72
N GLU A 4 10.08 -12.61 -11.55
CA GLU A 4 9.16 -11.98 -12.48
C GLU A 4 7.84 -11.72 -11.74
N TYR A 5 7.23 -10.55 -11.95
CA TYR A 5 5.87 -10.31 -11.45
C TYR A 5 4.98 -11.43 -12.01
N PRO A 6 4.18 -12.12 -11.19
CA PRO A 6 3.48 -13.33 -11.62
C PRO A 6 2.63 -13.05 -12.86
N THR A 7 3.05 -13.61 -13.99
CA THR A 7 2.30 -13.70 -15.25
C THR A 7 1.88 -15.15 -15.42
N TYR A 8 0.91 -15.62 -14.62
CA TYR A 8 0.40 -16.98 -14.76
C TYR A 8 -0.68 -17.09 -15.85
N THR A 9 -0.74 -18.28 -16.43
CA THR A 9 -1.72 -18.74 -17.42
C THR A 9 -3.15 -18.65 -16.88
N LEU A 10 -3.96 -17.79 -17.51
CA LEU A 10 -5.44 -17.62 -17.59
C LEU A 10 -6.44 -18.25 -16.58
N SER A 11 -6.15 -19.27 -15.79
CA SER A 11 -7.15 -19.98 -14.97
C SER A 11 -7.24 -19.55 -13.51
N GLY A 12 -6.83 -18.32 -13.17
CA GLY A 12 -6.89 -17.81 -11.79
C GLY A 12 -6.63 -16.32 -11.56
N LEU A 13 -6.33 -15.54 -12.62
CA LEU A 13 -6.10 -14.10 -12.50
C LEU A 13 -7.44 -13.35 -12.60
N LEU A 14 -7.77 -12.56 -11.58
CA LEU A 14 -8.88 -11.63 -11.69
C LEU A 14 -8.44 -10.43 -12.53
N GLN A 15 -9.08 -10.26 -13.69
CA GLN A 15 -8.89 -9.08 -14.53
C GLN A 15 -9.68 -7.91 -13.96
N VAL A 16 -8.99 -6.79 -13.76
CA VAL A 16 -9.57 -5.59 -13.14
C VAL A 16 -9.48 -4.42 -14.12
N PRO A 17 -10.62 -3.82 -14.52
CA PRO A 17 -10.59 -2.68 -15.41
C PRO A 17 -9.98 -1.45 -14.73
N LYS A 18 -9.32 -0.60 -15.50
CA LYS A 18 -8.74 0.68 -15.04
C LYS A 18 -9.80 1.77 -14.85
N ILE A 19 -10.77 1.50 -13.98
CA ILE A 19 -11.81 2.46 -13.60
C ILE A 19 -11.47 3.00 -12.22
N TYR A 20 -11.29 4.32 -12.13
CA TYR A 20 -10.91 5.00 -10.90
C TYR A 20 -11.97 6.02 -10.52
N LEU A 21 -12.40 5.97 -9.25
CA LEU A 21 -13.18 7.05 -8.67
C LEU A 21 -12.27 7.97 -7.87
N ASN A 22 -12.59 9.26 -7.88
CA ASN A 22 -11.82 10.26 -7.15
C ASN A 22 -12.11 10.26 -5.64
N SER A 23 -13.30 9.84 -5.24
CA SER A 23 -13.78 9.82 -3.86
C SER A 23 -14.63 8.58 -3.56
N VAL A 24 -14.82 8.28 -2.27
CA VAL A 24 -15.73 7.22 -1.82
C VAL A 24 -17.17 7.59 -2.19
N PRO A 25 -17.97 6.67 -2.77
CA PRO A 25 -19.37 6.94 -3.06
C PRO A 25 -20.18 7.29 -1.80
N ILE A 26 -21.07 8.28 -1.92
CA ILE A 26 -21.99 8.68 -0.86
C ILE A 26 -23.04 7.57 -0.62
N GLY A 27 -23.40 7.34 0.64
CA GLY A 27 -24.46 6.39 1.01
C GLY A 27 -23.99 4.94 1.16
N LEU A 28 -22.68 4.69 1.12
CA LEU A 28 -22.09 3.36 1.34
C LEU A 28 -22.45 2.80 2.73
N ASP A 29 -22.64 3.68 3.71
CA ASP A 29 -23.09 3.39 5.08
C ASP A 29 -24.53 2.87 5.17
N LYS A 30 -25.37 3.19 4.17
CA LYS A 30 -26.78 2.77 4.10
C LYS A 30 -26.98 1.41 3.44
N LEU A 31 -25.93 0.85 2.83
CA LEU A 31 -26.02 -0.43 2.14
C LEU A 31 -25.88 -1.62 3.09
N PRO A 32 -26.49 -2.79 2.75
CA PRO A 32 -26.22 -4.04 3.45
C PRO A 32 -24.71 -4.32 3.52
N VAL A 33 -24.27 -4.95 4.62
CA VAL A 33 -22.84 -5.18 4.91
C VAL A 33 -22.12 -5.87 3.75
N ALA A 34 -22.73 -6.89 3.16
CA ALA A 34 -22.15 -7.62 2.04
C ALA A 34 -21.94 -6.73 0.79
N GLU A 35 -22.93 -5.91 0.44
CA GLU A 35 -22.88 -5.00 -0.71
C GLU A 35 -21.85 -3.90 -0.50
N LYS A 36 -21.84 -3.28 0.70
CA LYS A 36 -20.83 -2.29 1.11
C LYS A 36 -19.42 -2.83 0.91
N LYS A 37 -19.12 -4.02 1.45
CA LYS A 37 -17.80 -4.65 1.32
C LYS A 37 -17.44 -4.89 -0.14
N ALA A 38 -18.38 -5.38 -0.93
CA ALA A 38 -18.16 -5.69 -2.34
C ALA A 38 -17.90 -4.42 -3.18
N ILE A 39 -18.62 -3.33 -2.93
CA ILE A 39 -18.39 -2.04 -3.58
C ILE A 39 -17.05 -1.45 -3.15
N PHE A 40 -16.74 -1.48 -1.85
CA PHE A 40 -15.46 -1.01 -1.34
C PHE A 40 -14.27 -1.75 -1.97
N ILE A 41 -14.34 -3.07 -2.09
CA ILE A 41 -13.27 -3.85 -2.75
C ILE A 41 -13.14 -3.44 -4.22
N ARG A 42 -14.25 -3.29 -4.96
CA ARG A 42 -14.23 -2.86 -6.37
C ARG A 42 -13.66 -1.45 -6.56
N LEU A 43 -13.91 -0.55 -5.61
CA LEU A 43 -13.33 0.80 -5.57
C LEU A 43 -11.81 0.75 -5.36
N MET A 44 -11.35 -0.04 -4.39
CA MET A 44 -9.97 -0.04 -3.94
C MET A 44 -9.03 -0.85 -4.82
N LEU A 45 -9.51 -1.97 -5.36
CA LEU A 45 -8.70 -2.92 -6.10
C LEU A 45 -7.93 -2.29 -7.28
N PRO A 46 -8.56 -1.56 -8.23
CA PRO A 46 -7.81 -0.95 -9.33
C PRO A 46 -6.78 0.08 -8.85
N LEU A 47 -7.09 0.85 -7.81
CA LEU A 47 -6.16 1.85 -7.24
C LEU A 47 -4.91 1.20 -6.62
N ILE A 48 -5.09 0.09 -5.89
CA ILE A 48 -4.00 -0.67 -5.27
C ILE A 48 -3.13 -1.30 -6.36
N LEU A 49 -3.75 -1.94 -7.36
CA LEU A 49 -3.01 -2.55 -8.46
C LEU A 49 -2.22 -1.53 -9.27
N GLU A 50 -2.79 -0.34 -9.50
CA GLU A 50 -2.10 0.73 -10.20
C GLU A 50 -0.88 1.23 -9.41
N ALA A 51 -1.02 1.46 -8.10
CA ALA A 51 0.10 1.85 -7.25
C ALA A 51 1.19 0.77 -7.20
N ASN A 52 0.81 -0.51 -7.14
CA ASN A 52 1.76 -1.64 -7.20
C ASN A 52 2.47 -1.71 -8.55
N GLN A 53 1.76 -1.46 -9.66
CA GLN A 53 2.35 -1.42 -11.00
C GLN A 53 3.35 -0.26 -11.13
N GLU A 54 3.04 0.92 -10.57
CA GLU A 54 3.96 2.06 -10.54
C GLU A 54 5.26 1.71 -9.78
N ILE A 55 5.13 1.07 -8.61
CA ILE A 55 6.28 0.60 -7.82
C ILE A 55 7.07 -0.46 -8.59
N TRP A 56 6.39 -1.38 -9.27
CA TRP A 56 7.05 -2.41 -10.07
C TRP A 56 7.82 -1.82 -11.25
N ASN A 57 7.25 -0.83 -11.95
CA ASN A 57 7.93 -0.14 -13.04
C ASN A 57 9.20 0.56 -12.53
N GLN A 58 9.14 1.22 -11.38
CA GLN A 58 10.33 1.80 -10.71
C GLN A 58 11.36 0.72 -10.36
N ARG A 59 10.91 -0.46 -9.93
CA ARG A 59 11.79 -1.60 -9.67
C ARG A 59 12.55 -2.03 -10.91
N GLN A 60 11.86 -2.16 -12.04
CA GLN A 60 12.48 -2.55 -13.31
C GLN A 60 13.51 -1.53 -13.78
N ILE A 61 13.21 -0.24 -13.63
CA ILE A 61 14.15 0.84 -13.96
C ILE A 61 15.46 0.66 -13.19
N PHE A 62 15.42 0.54 -11.86
CA PHE A 62 16.68 0.43 -11.10
C PHE A 62 17.43 -0.89 -11.38
N LEU A 63 16.72 -2.01 -11.57
CA LEU A 63 17.35 -3.30 -11.89
C LEU A 63 18.04 -3.29 -13.26
N ASN A 64 17.47 -2.58 -14.24
CA ASN A 64 18.06 -2.43 -15.56
C ASN A 64 19.23 -1.44 -15.55
N THR A 65 19.16 -0.35 -14.78
CA THR A 65 20.25 0.61 -14.63
C THR A 65 21.50 0.01 -14.02
N LYS A 66 21.38 -1.03 -13.17
CA LYS A 66 22.54 -1.78 -12.66
C LYS A 66 23.44 -2.32 -13.80
N LYS A 67 22.93 -2.40 -15.03
CA LYS A 67 23.65 -2.86 -16.22
C LYS A 67 24.20 -1.75 -17.11
N SER A 68 23.83 -0.48 -16.92
CA SER A 68 24.02 0.59 -17.92
C SER A 68 24.66 1.90 -17.40
N GLU A 69 25.21 1.92 -16.18
CA GLU A 69 25.96 3.02 -15.53
C GLU A 69 25.30 4.43 -15.44
N ASN A 70 24.09 4.64 -15.98
CA ASN A 70 23.35 5.91 -15.88
C ASN A 70 22.41 5.96 -14.66
N PHE A 71 22.88 6.52 -13.54
CA PHE A 71 22.15 6.57 -12.27
C PHE A 71 21.17 7.74 -12.09
N SER A 72 20.94 8.58 -13.11
CA SER A 72 20.07 9.76 -12.96
C SER A 72 18.64 9.41 -12.55
N GLU A 73 18.04 8.42 -13.21
CA GLU A 73 16.70 7.94 -12.90
C GLU A 73 16.65 7.17 -11.58
N VAL A 74 17.71 6.41 -11.27
CA VAL A 74 17.84 5.71 -9.98
C VAL A 74 17.90 6.69 -8.81
N ARG A 75 18.60 7.81 -8.96
CA ARG A 75 18.63 8.87 -7.94
C ARG A 75 17.26 9.52 -7.73
N ARG A 76 16.47 9.70 -8.80
CA ARG A 76 15.08 10.16 -8.67
C ARG A 76 14.22 9.16 -7.89
N ILE A 77 14.36 7.87 -8.18
CA ILE A 77 13.69 6.80 -7.41
C ILE A 77 14.16 6.83 -5.95
N ALA A 78 15.47 6.90 -5.69
CA ALA A 78 16.04 6.97 -4.34
C ALA A 78 15.41 8.10 -3.51
N LYS A 79 15.23 9.28 -4.11
CA LYS A 79 14.54 10.42 -3.48
C LYS A 79 13.09 10.11 -3.12
N ILE A 80 12.33 9.46 -4.01
CA ILE A 80 10.94 9.03 -3.72
C ILE A 80 10.89 8.11 -2.49
N TYR A 81 11.89 7.23 -2.35
CA TYR A 81 11.99 6.25 -1.25
C TYR A 81 12.77 6.75 -0.02
N LYS A 82 13.02 8.07 0.06
CA LYS A 82 13.70 8.74 1.18
C LYS A 82 15.07 8.12 1.49
N ILE A 83 15.83 7.79 0.45
CA ILE A 83 17.25 7.44 0.58
C ILE A 83 18.05 8.75 0.46
N ASP A 84 19.03 8.94 1.35
CA ASP A 84 19.82 10.16 1.44
C ASP A 84 20.57 10.41 0.13
N GLU A 85 20.52 11.66 -0.36
CA GLU A 85 21.27 12.11 -1.54
C GLU A 85 22.79 12.02 -1.32
N ASN A 86 23.24 12.04 -0.07
CA ASN A 86 24.64 11.84 0.35
C ASN A 86 25.05 10.36 0.41
N THR A 87 24.18 9.42 0.03
CA THR A 87 24.58 8.01 -0.16
C THR A 87 25.47 7.93 -1.40
N SER A 88 26.75 8.30 -1.22
CA SER A 88 27.76 8.36 -2.27
C SER A 88 28.13 6.96 -2.79
N ASN A 89 27.88 5.93 -1.97
CA ASN A 89 28.09 4.54 -2.34
C ASN A 89 26.89 4.01 -3.13
N SER A 90 27.10 3.77 -4.42
CA SER A 90 26.08 3.19 -5.31
C SER A 90 25.57 1.84 -4.78
N ASP A 91 26.45 0.95 -4.31
CA ASP A 91 26.06 -0.38 -3.82
C ASP A 91 25.13 -0.30 -2.60
N GLU A 92 25.39 0.65 -1.69
CA GLU A 92 24.52 0.89 -0.54
C GLU A 92 23.14 1.41 -0.98
N MET A 93 23.11 2.38 -1.90
CA MET A 93 21.86 2.88 -2.47
C MET A 93 21.05 1.75 -3.13
N PHE A 94 21.70 0.89 -3.93
CA PHE A 94 21.05 -0.27 -4.55
C PHE A 94 20.52 -1.26 -3.51
N HIS A 95 21.28 -1.52 -2.45
CA HIS A 95 20.85 -2.40 -1.36
C HIS A 95 19.61 -1.87 -0.64
N LEU A 96 19.55 -0.55 -0.39
CA LEU A 96 18.40 0.11 0.21
C LEU A 96 17.18 0.09 -0.73
N LEU A 97 17.39 0.40 -2.01
CA LEU A 97 16.34 0.36 -3.03
C LEU A 97 15.76 -1.05 -3.18
N ASP A 98 16.58 -2.10 -3.17
CA ASP A 98 16.11 -3.48 -3.33
C ASP A 98 15.05 -3.85 -2.27
N LYS A 99 15.22 -3.36 -1.04
CA LYS A 99 14.27 -3.58 0.08
C LYS A 99 13.04 -2.67 0.02
N LYS A 100 13.22 -1.42 -0.43
CA LYS A 100 12.18 -0.38 -0.38
C LYS A 100 11.26 -0.37 -1.61
N VAL A 101 11.81 -0.62 -2.80
CA VAL A 101 11.09 -0.57 -4.09
C VAL A 101 10.52 -1.95 -4.43
N LEU A 102 9.46 -2.31 -3.72
CA LEU A 102 8.72 -3.54 -3.92
C LEU A 102 7.20 -3.29 -3.75
N PRO A 103 6.36 -3.96 -4.55
CA PRO A 103 4.91 -3.95 -4.37
C PRO A 103 4.49 -4.43 -2.98
N ILE A 104 3.25 -4.15 -2.59
CA ILE A 104 2.64 -4.59 -1.34
C ILE A 104 1.52 -5.58 -1.68
N PRO A 105 1.37 -6.72 -0.98
CA PRO A 105 0.29 -7.67 -1.25
C PRO A 105 -1.08 -6.97 -1.26
N THR A 106 -1.84 -7.19 -2.32
CA THR A 106 -3.15 -6.55 -2.55
C THR A 106 -4.12 -6.89 -1.42
N SER A 107 -4.09 -8.14 -0.94
CA SER A 107 -4.90 -8.62 0.17
C SER A 107 -4.65 -7.82 1.45
N LEU A 108 -3.38 -7.54 1.74
CA LEU A 108 -2.95 -6.76 2.90
C LEU A 108 -3.38 -5.30 2.80
N ALA A 109 -3.16 -4.67 1.64
CA ALA A 109 -3.57 -3.28 1.41
C ALA A 109 -5.09 -3.13 1.49
N LEU A 110 -5.87 -4.06 0.93
CA LEU A 110 -7.33 -4.07 1.05
C LEU A 110 -7.78 -4.22 2.51
N ALA A 111 -7.15 -5.11 3.27
CA ALA A 111 -7.51 -5.37 4.66
C ALA A 111 -7.26 -4.14 5.54
N GLN A 112 -6.07 -3.52 5.42
CA GLN A 112 -5.78 -2.28 6.15
C GLN A 112 -6.73 -1.16 5.73
N ALA A 113 -6.97 -0.97 4.43
CA ALA A 113 -7.93 0.04 3.99
C ALA A 113 -9.32 -0.19 4.60
N ALA A 114 -9.79 -1.44 4.64
CA ALA A 114 -11.08 -1.79 5.23
C ALA A 114 -11.16 -1.48 6.73
N ILE A 115 -10.09 -1.77 7.48
CA ILE A 115 -10.01 -1.49 8.92
C ILE A 115 -9.99 0.03 9.17
N GLU A 116 -9.05 0.74 8.55
CA GLU A 116 -8.80 2.15 8.80
C GLU A 116 -9.95 3.08 8.35
N SER A 117 -10.64 2.69 7.28
CA SER A 117 -11.75 3.47 6.73
C SER A 117 -13.13 2.99 7.19
N GLY A 118 -13.22 1.89 7.94
CA GLY A 118 -14.49 1.22 8.22
C GLY A 118 -15.22 0.77 6.95
N TRP A 119 -14.49 0.21 5.98
CA TRP A 119 -14.99 -0.09 4.62
C TRP A 119 -15.47 1.16 3.87
N GLY A 120 -14.77 2.28 4.03
CA GLY A 120 -15.00 3.54 3.34
C GLY A 120 -16.01 4.47 4.01
N THR A 121 -16.67 4.06 5.09
CA THR A 121 -17.74 4.85 5.72
C THR A 121 -17.24 5.86 6.75
N SER A 122 -15.96 5.81 7.13
CA SER A 122 -15.36 6.80 8.02
C SER A 122 -15.47 8.21 7.45
N ARG A 123 -15.78 9.18 8.32
CA ARG A 123 -15.83 10.61 7.96
C ARG A 123 -14.54 11.08 7.28
N PHE A 124 -13.39 10.59 7.73
CA PHE A 124 -12.10 10.94 7.14
C PHE A 124 -11.96 10.41 5.71
N SER A 125 -12.55 9.25 5.42
CA SER A 125 -12.54 8.66 4.08
C SER A 125 -13.51 9.38 3.14
N THR A 126 -14.70 9.76 3.62
CA THR A 126 -15.72 10.45 2.82
C THR A 126 -15.39 11.93 2.56
N GLU A 127 -14.89 12.65 3.57
CA GLU A 127 -14.57 14.08 3.44
C GLU A 127 -13.13 14.33 2.95
N GLY A 128 -12.20 13.43 3.30
CA GLY A 128 -10.77 13.65 3.10
C GLY A 128 -10.06 12.62 2.24
N ASN A 129 -10.76 11.64 1.67
CA ASN A 129 -10.15 10.50 0.97
C ASN A 129 -9.10 9.76 1.81
N ALA A 130 -9.16 9.86 3.14
CA ALA A 130 -8.20 9.22 4.04
C ALA A 130 -8.58 7.75 4.24
N LEU A 131 -7.99 6.85 3.47
CA LEU A 131 -8.34 5.43 3.46
C LEU A 131 -7.53 4.58 4.45
N TYR A 132 -6.44 5.12 5.01
CA TYR A 132 -5.44 4.36 5.77
C TYR A 132 -5.04 5.00 7.11
N GLY A 133 -5.81 5.97 7.62
CA GLY A 133 -5.58 6.52 8.97
C GLY A 133 -4.25 7.27 9.16
N GLN A 134 -3.66 7.81 8.09
CA GLN A 134 -2.35 8.48 8.16
C GLN A 134 -2.45 9.80 8.92
N TRP A 135 -1.66 9.98 9.96
CA TRP A 135 -1.56 11.24 10.70
C TRP A 135 -0.81 12.31 9.90
N SER A 136 -1.23 13.56 10.07
CA SER A 136 -0.50 14.73 9.61
C SER A 136 -0.24 15.72 10.72
N TRP A 137 0.96 16.30 10.72
CA TRP A 137 1.43 17.26 11.74
C TRP A 137 1.50 18.69 11.20
N SER A 138 1.12 18.92 9.94
CA SER A 138 1.06 20.25 9.35
C SER A 138 -0.35 20.83 9.49
N PRO A 139 -0.51 22.05 10.04
CA PRO A 139 -1.79 22.76 10.00
C PRO A 139 -2.31 22.82 8.55
N ASN A 140 -3.61 22.60 8.34
CA ASN A 140 -4.32 22.61 7.04
C ASN A 140 -4.06 21.44 6.07
N SER A 141 -3.39 20.37 6.51
CA SER A 141 -3.12 19.19 5.66
C SER A 141 -4.02 17.98 5.95
N GLY A 142 -5.04 18.16 6.78
CA GLY A 142 -5.89 17.08 7.25
C GLY A 142 -7.16 17.54 7.96
N ILE A 143 -7.96 16.56 8.37
CA ILE A 143 -9.22 16.72 9.07
C ILE A 143 -8.99 16.46 10.56
N LYS A 144 -9.48 17.35 11.41
CA LYS A 144 -9.38 17.20 12.86
C LYS A 144 -10.37 16.13 13.37
N PRO A 145 -9.95 15.19 14.24
CA PRO A 145 -10.88 14.33 14.96
C PRO A 145 -11.85 15.15 15.81
N LEU A 146 -13.10 14.66 15.95
CA LEU A 146 -14.13 15.37 16.73
C LEU A 146 -13.73 15.44 18.22
N ASP A 147 -13.21 14.34 18.75
CA ASP A 147 -12.77 14.21 20.15
C ASP A 147 -11.25 14.03 20.26
N ALA A 148 -10.49 14.96 19.68
CA ALA A 148 -9.03 14.89 19.73
C ALA A 148 -8.51 15.25 21.14
N SER A 149 -7.98 14.28 21.89
CA SER A 149 -7.26 14.51 23.14
C SER A 149 -6.00 15.36 22.95
N ASN A 150 -5.41 15.30 21.74
CA ASN A 150 -4.33 16.16 21.29
C ASN A 150 -4.84 17.14 20.23
N SER A 151 -4.78 18.44 20.54
CA SER A 151 -5.26 19.52 19.66
C SER A 151 -4.49 19.64 18.34
N GLN A 152 -3.30 19.03 18.24
CA GLN A 152 -2.44 19.02 17.05
C GLN A 152 -2.63 17.79 16.16
N ALA A 153 -3.48 16.84 16.55
CA ALA A 153 -3.72 15.64 15.76
C ALA A 153 -4.66 15.93 14.57
N PHE A 154 -4.15 15.77 13.35
CA PHE A 154 -4.94 15.80 12.12
C PHE A 154 -4.81 14.47 11.38
N VAL A 155 -5.91 13.97 10.82
CA VAL A 155 -5.87 12.85 9.87
C VAL A 155 -5.64 13.43 8.48
N GLN A 156 -4.58 13.01 7.80
CA GLN A 156 -4.18 13.50 6.48
C GLN A 156 -5.34 13.40 5.48
N SER A 157 -5.61 14.47 4.75
CA SER A 157 -6.54 14.47 3.62
C SER A 157 -5.79 14.38 2.30
N PHE A 158 -6.47 13.88 1.27
CA PHE A 158 -5.91 13.62 -0.05
C PHE A 158 -6.82 14.19 -1.14
N PRO A 159 -6.24 14.70 -2.24
CA PRO A 159 -7.03 15.23 -3.35
C PRO A 159 -7.85 14.16 -4.08
N ASN A 160 -7.46 12.89 -3.98
CA ASN A 160 -8.21 11.75 -4.49
C ASN A 160 -7.76 10.45 -3.79
N LEU A 161 -8.56 9.39 -3.94
CA LEU A 161 -8.26 8.06 -3.38
C LEU A 161 -6.91 7.51 -3.85
N LYS A 162 -6.53 7.74 -5.12
CA LYS A 162 -5.23 7.32 -5.66
C LYS A 162 -4.05 7.91 -4.87
N SER A 163 -4.16 9.17 -4.46
CA SER A 163 -3.13 9.86 -3.67
C SER A 163 -3.03 9.28 -2.26
N SER A 164 -4.16 8.88 -1.65
CA SER A 164 -4.17 8.17 -0.37
C SER A 164 -3.48 6.82 -0.47
N VAL A 165 -3.82 5.99 -1.47
CA VAL A 165 -3.18 4.69 -1.70
C VAL A 165 -1.67 4.85 -1.90
N ARG A 166 -1.24 5.78 -2.76
CA ARG A 166 0.20 6.05 -2.98
C ARG A 166 0.92 6.51 -1.72
N SER A 167 0.26 7.30 -0.87
CA SER A 167 0.83 7.75 0.41
C SER A 167 1.03 6.57 1.37
N TYR A 168 0.02 5.72 1.52
CA TYR A 168 0.09 4.49 2.31
C TYR A 168 1.21 3.55 1.83
N MET A 169 1.26 3.26 0.52
CA MET A 169 2.29 2.38 -0.04
C MET A 169 3.70 2.93 0.21
N ARG A 170 3.87 4.26 0.07
CA ARG A 170 5.13 4.93 0.37
C ARG A 170 5.48 4.88 1.84
N ASN A 171 4.51 4.98 2.74
CA ASN A 171 4.75 4.86 4.19
C ASN A 171 5.37 3.51 4.53
N LEU A 172 4.74 2.40 4.12
CA LEU A 172 5.27 1.05 4.34
C LEU A 172 6.63 0.83 3.67
N ASN A 173 6.83 1.43 2.48
CA ASN A 173 8.09 1.33 1.75
C ASN A 173 9.22 2.21 2.28
N THR A 174 8.96 3.21 3.13
CA THR A 174 10.00 4.19 3.51
C THR A 174 10.21 4.34 5.00
N HIS A 175 9.16 4.29 5.82
CA HIS A 175 9.23 4.62 7.25
C HIS A 175 10.03 3.59 8.04
N PHE A 176 10.80 4.04 9.04
CA PHE A 176 11.75 3.16 9.77
C PHE A 176 11.04 2.05 10.53
N ALA A 177 9.84 2.31 11.08
CA ALA A 177 9.04 1.33 11.81
C ALA A 177 8.73 0.06 11.01
N TYR A 178 8.61 0.16 9.67
CA TYR A 178 8.31 -0.98 8.79
C TYR A 178 9.57 -1.62 8.19
N LYS A 179 10.72 -1.51 8.87
CA LYS A 179 11.97 -2.17 8.43
C LYS A 179 11.81 -3.69 8.40
N GLU A 180 11.17 -4.26 9.41
CA GLU A 180 10.89 -5.70 9.49
C GLU A 180 10.00 -6.16 8.33
N PHE A 181 8.89 -5.46 8.09
CA PHE A 181 8.01 -5.67 6.94
C PHE A 181 8.79 -5.73 5.62
N ARG A 182 9.65 -4.74 5.36
CA ARG A 182 10.46 -4.70 4.13
C ARG A 182 11.46 -5.85 4.04
N ASN A 183 12.08 -6.23 5.16
CA ASN A 183 13.04 -7.33 5.22
C ASN A 183 12.36 -8.68 4.96
N LEU A 184 11.20 -8.92 5.58
CA LEU A 184 10.42 -10.14 5.36
C LEU A 184 9.98 -10.20 3.90
N ARG A 185 9.43 -9.10 3.37
CA ARG A 185 8.98 -9.00 1.98
C ARG A 185 10.08 -9.32 0.96
N ILE A 186 11.26 -8.71 1.07
CA ILE A 186 12.37 -9.01 0.14
C ILE A 186 12.84 -10.46 0.27
N SER A 187 12.71 -11.09 1.44
CA SER A 187 13.10 -12.49 1.62
C SER A 187 12.23 -13.46 0.80
N TYR A 188 10.95 -13.14 0.58
CA TYR A 188 10.07 -13.89 -0.33
C TYR A 188 10.55 -13.78 -1.77
N ILE A 189 10.85 -12.55 -2.21
CA ILE A 189 11.33 -12.27 -3.56
C ILE A 189 12.65 -13.00 -3.85
N LYS A 190 13.58 -13.01 -2.88
CA LYS A 190 14.85 -13.75 -2.98
C LYS A 190 14.65 -15.27 -3.08
N LYS A 191 13.53 -15.79 -2.60
CA LYS A 191 13.12 -17.20 -2.72
C LYS A 191 12.27 -17.46 -3.98
N GLY A 192 12.09 -16.47 -4.85
CA GLY A 192 11.25 -16.58 -6.05
C GLY A 192 9.76 -16.68 -5.77
N LYS A 193 9.29 -16.17 -4.61
CA LYS A 193 7.88 -16.22 -4.18
C LYS A 193 7.26 -14.83 -4.12
N TRP A 194 5.97 -14.73 -4.39
CA TRP A 194 5.19 -13.54 -4.05
C TRP A 194 5.12 -13.39 -2.52
N PRO A 195 5.25 -12.17 -1.97
CA PRO A 195 5.13 -11.96 -0.52
C PRO A 195 3.72 -12.32 -0.02
N ASP A 196 3.64 -13.18 0.99
CA ASP A 196 2.37 -13.59 1.57
C ASP A 196 1.79 -12.51 2.50
N GLY A 197 0.56 -12.07 2.23
CA GLY A 197 -0.10 -10.99 2.97
C GLY A 197 -0.29 -11.29 4.47
N LEU A 198 -0.61 -12.53 4.85
CA LEU A 198 -0.82 -12.93 6.24
C LEU A 198 0.51 -12.95 7.02
N ALA A 199 1.58 -13.45 6.40
CA ALA A 199 2.91 -13.44 6.98
C ALA A 199 3.40 -12.00 7.17
N LEU A 200 3.23 -11.13 6.16
CA LEU A 200 3.63 -9.74 6.25
C LEU A 200 2.80 -8.94 7.27
N ALA A 201 1.52 -9.26 7.45
CA ALA A 201 0.67 -8.64 8.47
C ALA A 201 1.27 -8.75 9.88
N SER A 202 1.96 -9.85 10.18
CA SER A 202 2.60 -10.08 11.49
C SER A 202 3.69 -9.08 11.84
N THR A 203 4.18 -8.31 10.86
CA THR A 203 5.21 -7.28 11.04
C THR A 203 4.63 -5.86 11.16
N LEU A 204 3.29 -5.72 11.17
CA LEU A 204 2.59 -4.44 11.16
C LEU A 204 2.08 -4.01 12.54
N TYR A 205 2.50 -4.67 13.61
CA TYR A 205 2.24 -4.21 14.98
C TYR A 205 2.62 -2.73 15.22
N PRO A 206 3.63 -2.11 14.58
CA PRO A 206 3.92 -0.68 14.78
C PRO A 206 2.92 0.28 14.11
N TYR A 207 1.96 -0.24 13.33
CA TYR A 207 1.03 0.60 12.56
C TYR A 207 -0.05 1.24 13.45
N ALA A 208 -0.47 0.53 14.50
CA ALA A 208 -1.51 0.97 15.42
C ALA A 208 -1.03 0.80 16.87
N GLU A 209 -1.57 1.63 17.77
CA GLU A 209 -1.24 1.57 19.21
C GLU A 209 -1.62 0.23 19.84
N THR A 210 -2.65 -0.44 19.30
CA THR A 210 -3.12 -1.75 19.76
C THR A 210 -2.20 -2.92 19.36
N GLY A 211 -1.13 -2.67 18.58
CA GLY A 211 -0.07 -3.64 18.36
C GLY A 211 -0.54 -4.96 17.75
N ASP A 212 -0.42 -6.04 18.51
CA ASP A 212 -0.77 -7.39 18.04
C ASP A 212 -2.27 -7.58 17.80
N GLU A 213 -3.15 -6.86 18.52
CA GLU A 213 -4.59 -6.92 18.25
C GLU A 213 -4.94 -6.38 16.86
N TYR A 214 -4.18 -5.36 16.41
CA TYR A 214 -4.29 -4.84 15.05
C TYR A 214 -3.83 -5.87 14.01
N VAL A 215 -2.73 -6.57 14.28
CA VAL A 215 -2.24 -7.66 13.44
C VAL A 215 -3.31 -8.74 13.26
N GLU A 216 -3.94 -9.17 14.36
CA GLU A 216 -5.00 -10.18 14.30
C GLU A 216 -6.24 -9.67 13.56
N SER A 217 -6.58 -8.40 13.71
CA SER A 217 -7.65 -7.76 12.93
C SER A 217 -7.37 -7.81 11.43
N ILE A 218 -6.14 -7.53 10.99
CA ILE A 218 -5.74 -7.65 9.59
C ILE A 218 -5.92 -9.09 9.10
N LYS A 219 -5.36 -10.08 9.81
CA LYS A 219 -5.43 -11.49 9.42
C LYS A 219 -6.87 -11.98 9.33
N ASN A 220 -7.72 -11.57 10.26
CA ASN A 220 -9.14 -11.88 10.26
C ASN A 220 -9.85 -11.29 9.03
N ILE A 221 -9.60 -10.02 8.71
CA ILE A 221 -10.20 -9.38 7.53
C ILE A 221 -9.74 -10.06 6.23
N ILE A 222 -8.46 -10.41 6.11
CA ILE A 222 -7.93 -11.15 4.96
C ILE A 222 -8.66 -12.50 4.82
N SER A 223 -8.75 -13.26 5.91
CA SER A 223 -9.27 -14.64 5.89
C SER A 223 -10.78 -14.68 5.68
N GLN A 224 -11.55 -13.92 6.48
CA GLN A 224 -13.02 -13.91 6.43
C GLN A 224 -13.58 -13.41 5.11
N ASN A 225 -12.86 -12.51 4.42
CA ASN A 225 -13.30 -11.95 3.14
C ASN A 225 -12.57 -12.60 1.95
N ASN A 226 -11.73 -13.62 2.20
CA ASN A 226 -10.91 -14.34 1.22
C ASN A 226 -10.15 -13.37 0.29
N LEU A 227 -9.43 -12.41 0.88
CA LEU A 227 -8.77 -11.34 0.13
C LEU A 227 -7.50 -11.79 -0.59
N GLN A 228 -6.88 -12.90 -0.17
CA GLN A 228 -5.70 -13.47 -0.83
C GLN A 228 -5.94 -13.80 -2.32
N ARG A 229 -7.19 -14.08 -2.72
CA ARG A 229 -7.54 -14.26 -4.14
C ARG A 229 -7.19 -13.05 -5.01
N PHE A 230 -7.07 -11.87 -4.41
CA PHE A 230 -6.74 -10.64 -5.14
C PHE A 230 -5.23 -10.38 -5.27
N ASP A 231 -4.37 -11.12 -4.57
CA ASP A 231 -2.91 -10.93 -4.64
C ASP A 231 -2.33 -11.18 -6.03
N TYR A 232 -3.04 -11.95 -6.85
CA TYR A 232 -2.69 -12.25 -8.23
C TYR A 232 -3.60 -11.52 -9.23
N SER A 233 -4.29 -10.46 -8.83
CA SER A 233 -5.09 -9.67 -9.79
C SER A 233 -4.20 -8.84 -10.70
N MET A 234 -4.69 -8.55 -11.91
CA MET A 234 -3.99 -7.68 -12.85
C MET A 234 -4.93 -6.62 -13.42
N LEU A 235 -4.38 -5.44 -13.70
CA LEU A 235 -5.10 -4.41 -14.44
C LEU A 235 -5.19 -4.80 -15.91
N VAL A 236 -6.39 -4.67 -16.47
CA VAL A 236 -6.66 -4.80 -17.90
C VAL A 236 -7.25 -3.50 -18.44
N ASN A 237 -7.05 -3.28 -19.75
CA ASN A 237 -7.65 -2.16 -20.47
C ASN A 237 -9.09 -2.48 -20.86
#